data_AF-A0A5J4UZK6-F1
#
_entry.id   AF-A0A5J4UZK6-F1
#
_cell.length_a   1.000
_cell.length_b   1.000
_cell.length_c   1.000
_cell.angle_alpha   90.00
_cell.angle_beta   90.00
_cell.angle_gamma   90.00
#
_symmetry.space_group_name_H-M   'P 1'
#
loop_
_entity.id
_entity.type
_entity.pdbx_description
1 polymer ?
#
loop_
_entity_poly.entity_id
_entity_poly.type
_entity_poly.pdbx_seq_one_letter_code
_entity_poly.pdbx_strand_id
1 'polypeptide(L)'
;MDDDKLCVIDIDIHKDKSIEEIDKIRKILIDSLPPNVGLVKTAHGGLYIYCNRNNYRLPSNRNVKVAITDDFDIDVFAQMIKYKN
;
A
#
# COMPACT_ATOMS: atom_id res chain seq x y z
N MET A 1 -14.21 -1.10 -20.77
CA MET A 1 -12.81 -1.28 -21.18
C MET A 1 -12.02 -0.06 -20.76
N ASP A 2 -11.73 0.06 -19.46
CA ASP A 2 -10.72 0.97 -18.92
C ASP A 2 -10.08 0.37 -17.64
N ASP A 3 -10.20 -0.95 -17.53
CA ASP A 3 -9.91 -1.77 -16.35
C ASP A 3 -8.43 -2.19 -16.28
N ASP A 4 -7.60 -1.80 -17.26
CA ASP A 4 -6.20 -2.25 -17.33
C ASP A 4 -5.20 -1.30 -16.65
N LYS A 5 -5.67 -0.21 -16.05
CA LYS A 5 -4.80 0.80 -15.43
C LYS A 5 -4.76 0.63 -13.92
N LEU A 6 -3.66 0.05 -13.43
CA LEU A 6 -3.34 0.08 -12.01
C LEU A 6 -3.09 1.52 -11.56
N CYS A 7 -3.83 1.96 -10.55
CA CYS A 7 -3.58 3.23 -9.88
C CYS A 7 -3.06 2.96 -8.46
N VAL A 8 -1.94 3.58 -8.11
CA VAL A 8 -1.36 3.53 -6.76
C VAL A 8 -1.39 4.94 -6.19
N ILE A 9 -1.98 5.09 -5.01
CA ILE A 9 -2.00 6.33 -4.25
C ILE A 9 -1.08 6.13 -3.05
N ASP A 10 -0.09 7.00 -2.90
CA ASP A 10 0.78 7.05 -1.74
C ASP A 10 0.34 8.19 -0.82
N ILE A 11 0.08 7.86 0.44
CA ILE A 11 -0.31 8.81 1.47
C ILE A 11 0.72 8.75 2.59
N ASP A 12 1.58 9.76 2.61
CA ASP A 12 2.47 10.02 3.73
C ASP A 12 1.74 10.76 4.85
N ILE A 13 1.95 10.31 6.08
CA ILE A 13 1.50 10.99 7.28
C ILE A 13 2.72 11.66 7.89
N HIS A 14 2.58 12.94 8.28
CA HIS A 14 3.69 13.66 8.88
C HIS A 14 4.23 12.93 10.12
N LYS A 15 5.56 12.79 10.17
CA LYS A 15 6.29 11.99 11.17
C LYS A 15 6.36 12.65 12.55
N ASP A 16 5.94 13.90 12.67
CA ASP A 16 5.88 14.67 13.93
C ASP A 16 4.64 14.32 14.78
N LYS A 17 3.70 13.55 14.22
CA LYS A 17 2.49 13.09 14.90
C LYS A 17 2.76 11.93 15.84
N SER A 18 1.98 11.83 16.92
CA SER A 18 2.04 10.67 17.81
C SER A 18 1.54 9.40 17.11
N ILE A 19 1.92 8.22 17.61
CA ILE A 19 1.46 6.93 17.06
C ILE A 19 -0.06 6.85 17.10
N GLU A 20 -0.69 7.34 18.16
CA GLU A 20 -2.15 7.37 18.33
C GLU A 20 -2.83 8.28 17.29
N GLU A 21 -2.23 9.43 17.00
CA GLU A 21 -2.73 10.33 15.95
C GLU A 21 -2.59 9.72 14.56
N ILE A 22 -1.44 9.10 14.27
CA ILE A 22 -1.19 8.39 13.01
C ILE A 22 -2.20 7.26 12.83
N ASP A 23 -2.47 6.48 13.88
CA ASP A 23 -3.44 5.39 13.83
C ASP A 23 -4.88 5.89 13.65
N LYS A 24 -5.24 7.03 14.28
CA LYS A 24 -6.53 7.68 14.07
C LYS A 24 -6.70 8.17 12.63
N ILE A 25 -5.68 8.82 12.07
CA ILE A 25 -5.68 9.27 10.67
C ILE A 25 -5.82 8.06 9.75
N ARG A 26 -5.07 6.99 9.97
CA ARG A 26 -5.15 5.77 9.15
C ARG A 26 -6.53 5.14 9.20
N LYS A 27 -7.16 5.10 10.37
CA LYS A 27 -8.54 4.59 10.50
C LYS A 27 -9.53 5.43 9.70
N ILE A 28 -9.46 6.75 9.81
CA ILE A 28 -10.31 7.68 9.02
C ILE A 28 -10.10 7.44 7.51
N LEU A 29 -8.85 7.30 7.07
CA LEU A 29 -8.55 7.01 5.67
C LEU A 29 -9.18 5.69 5.23
N ILE A 30 -8.96 4.59 5.97
CA ILE A 30 -9.52 3.28 5.64
C ILE A 30 -11.06 3.32 5.58
N ASP A 31 -11.69 3.96 6.56
CA ASP A 31 -13.16 4.08 6.64
C ASP A 31 -13.75 4.93 5.49
N SER A 32 -12.94 5.83 4.89
CA SER A 32 -13.36 6.69 3.77
C SER A 32 -13.17 6.07 2.38
N LEU A 33 -12.44 4.96 2.27
CA LEU A 33 -12.10 4.37 0.98
C LEU A 33 -13.23 3.51 0.40
N PRO A 34 -13.34 3.45 -0.94
CA PRO A 34 -14.31 2.57 -1.57
C PRO A 34 -13.99 1.10 -1.28
N PRO A 35 -14.99 0.21 -1.31
CA PRO A 35 -14.76 -1.21 -1.14
C PRO A 35 -13.84 -1.76 -2.25
N ASN A 36 -13.14 -2.87 -1.96
CA ASN A 36 -12.27 -3.60 -2.89
C ASN A 36 -10.95 -2.93 -3.32
N VAL A 37 -10.49 -1.90 -2.62
CA VAL A 37 -9.11 -1.40 -2.75
C VAL A 37 -8.09 -2.32 -2.06
N GLY A 38 -6.86 -2.32 -2.54
CA GLY A 38 -5.73 -2.97 -1.89
C GLY A 38 -5.03 -2.00 -0.96
N LEU A 39 -4.80 -2.37 0.30
CA LEU A 39 -4.21 -1.49 1.30
C LEU A 39 -2.89 -2.06 1.81
N VAL A 40 -1.84 -1.23 1.81
CA VAL A 40 -0.53 -1.59 2.36
C VAL A 40 -0.05 -0.46 3.28
N LYS A 41 0.23 -0.79 4.54
CA LYS A 41 0.82 0.16 5.50
C LYS A 41 2.31 0.34 5.16
N THR A 42 2.77 1.59 5.08
CA THR A 42 4.18 1.91 4.82
C THR A 42 5.01 1.83 6.11
N ALA A 43 6.33 1.71 5.98
CA ALA A 43 7.25 1.66 7.12
C ALA A 43 7.13 2.89 8.05
N HIS A 44 6.78 4.05 7.48
CA HIS A 44 6.62 5.31 8.21
C HIS A 44 5.18 5.57 8.68
N GLY A 45 4.31 4.56 8.66
CA GLY A 45 2.95 4.65 9.21
C GLY A 45 1.89 5.20 8.26
N GLY A 46 2.29 5.64 7.06
CA GLY A 46 1.42 6.01 5.94
C GLY A 46 0.75 4.82 5.25
N LEU A 47 0.19 5.04 4.07
CA LEU A 47 -0.63 4.06 3.36
C LEU A 47 -0.44 4.11 1.84
N TYR A 48 -0.11 2.97 1.24
CA TYR A 48 -0.31 2.75 -0.20
C TYR A 48 -1.69 2.15 -0.45
N ILE A 49 -2.41 2.74 -1.40
CA ILE A 49 -3.73 2.28 -1.85
C ILE A 49 -3.65 1.88 -3.32
N TYR A 50 -4.01 0.64 -3.61
CA TYR A 50 -4.04 0.06 -4.95
C TYR A 50 -5.49 -0.02 -5.43
N CYS A 51 -5.83 0.81 -6.42
CA CYS A 51 -7.14 0.86 -7.07
C CYS A 51 -7.12 0.10 -8.41
N ASN A 52 -8.30 -0.20 -8.96
CA ASN A 52 -8.46 -0.81 -10.29
C ASN A 52 -7.63 -2.08 -10.50
N ARG A 53 -7.77 -3.02 -9.56
CA ARG A 53 -7.02 -4.27 -9.56
C ARG A 53 -7.70 -5.40 -10.37
N ASN A 54 -8.78 -5.14 -11.11
CA ASN A 54 -9.58 -6.19 -11.77
C ASN A 54 -10.00 -7.31 -10.82
N ASN A 55 -10.48 -6.93 -9.64
CA ASN A 55 -10.79 -7.84 -8.53
C ASN A 55 -9.59 -8.69 -8.03
N TYR A 56 -8.37 -8.43 -8.49
CA TYR A 56 -7.17 -9.07 -7.99
C TYR A 56 -6.96 -8.67 -6.53
N ARG A 57 -7.13 -9.64 -5.65
CA ARG A 57 -6.84 -9.48 -4.24
C ARG A 57 -5.33 -9.55 -4.06
N LEU A 58 -4.72 -8.43 -3.64
CA LEU A 58 -3.34 -8.41 -3.19
C LEU A 58 -3.21 -9.39 -2.01
N PRO A 59 -2.37 -10.43 -2.12
CA PRO A 59 -1.97 -11.19 -0.95
C PRO A 59 -1.26 -10.20 -0.02
N SER A 60 -1.62 -10.21 1.26
CA SER A 60 -1.11 -9.32 2.33
C SER A 60 0.33 -8.85 2.12
N ASN A 61 0.64 -7.61 2.51
CA ASN A 61 1.99 -7.00 2.48
C ASN A 61 3.06 -8.06 2.80
N ARG A 62 3.96 -8.35 1.86
CA ARG A 62 5.04 -9.30 2.13
C ARG A 62 6.30 -8.95 1.34
N ASN A 63 7.41 -9.02 2.08
CA ASN A 63 8.80 -8.76 1.73
C ASN A 63 9.24 -7.30 1.99
N VAL A 64 9.28 -6.93 3.28
CA VAL A 64 10.08 -5.81 3.78
C VAL A 64 11.55 -6.25 3.79
N LYS A 65 12.48 -5.39 3.35
CA LYS A 65 13.92 -5.68 3.23
C LYS A 65 14.25 -6.85 2.32
N VAL A 66 13.71 -6.84 1.11
CA VAL A 66 14.03 -7.83 0.05
C VAL A 66 15.52 -7.77 -0.33
N ALA A 67 16.08 -6.57 -0.30
CA ALA A 67 17.50 -6.33 -0.37
C ALA A 67 17.85 -5.20 0.61
N ILE A 68 19.00 -5.33 1.24
CA ILE A 68 19.61 -4.33 2.10
C ILE A 68 21.00 -4.08 1.50
N THR A 69 21.33 -2.82 1.27
CA THR A 69 22.66 -2.40 0.84
C THR A 69 23.20 -1.40 1.86
N ASP A 70 24.46 -0.99 1.71
CA ASP A 70 25.04 0.04 2.57
C ASP A 70 24.36 1.41 2.38
N ASP A 71 23.74 1.63 1.21
CA ASP A 71 23.19 2.93 0.81
C ASP A 71 21.65 2.99 0.83
N PHE A 72 20.96 1.87 0.64
CA PHE A 72 19.50 1.80 0.57
C PHE A 72 18.90 0.42 0.85
N ASP A 73 17.65 0.42 1.32
CA ASP A 73 16.80 -0.76 1.51
C ASP A 73 15.76 -0.87 0.38
N ILE A 74 15.46 -2.09 -0.05
CA ILE A 74 14.39 -2.40 -1.00
C ILE A 74 13.24 -3.11 -0.28
N ASP A 75 12.08 -2.48 -0.26
CA ASP A 75 10.82 -3.07 0.21
C ASP A 75 9.89 -3.40 -0.96
N VAL A 76 9.26 -4.58 -0.95
CA VAL A 76 8.19 -4.95 -1.88
C VAL A 76 6.87 -4.97 -1.12
N PHE A 77 6.04 -3.98 -1.41
CA PHE A 77 4.76 -3.78 -0.72
C PHE A 77 3.61 -4.55 -1.35
N ALA A 78 3.64 -4.74 -2.67
CA ALA A 78 2.65 -5.48 -3.43
C ALA A 78 3.27 -6.10 -4.67
N GLN A 79 2.78 -7.29 -5.06
CA GLN A 79 3.13 -7.93 -6.32
C GLN A 79 1.84 -8.45 -6.96
N MET A 80 1.62 -8.11 -8.23
CA MET A 80 0.58 -8.71 -9.05
C MET A 80 1.21 -9.78 -9.92
N ILE A 81 0.86 -11.04 -9.69
CA ILE A 81 1.27 -12.12 -10.59
C ILE A 81 0.35 -12.06 -11.79
N LYS A 82 0.88 -11.69 -12.95
CA LYS A 82 0.16 -11.84 -14.22
C LYS A 82 0.03 -13.34 -14.46
N TYR A 83 -1.20 -13.86 -14.47
CA TYR A 83 -1.41 -15.22 -14.97
C TYR A 83 -0.85 -15.27 -16.40
N LYS A 84 0.07 -16.21 -16.66
CA LYS A 84 0.39 -16.61 -18.02
C LYS A 84 -0.89 -17.28 -18.55
N ASN A 85 -1.51 -16.66 -19.54
CA ASN A 85 -2.47 -17.36 -20.40
C ASN A 85 -1.78 -18.56 -21.04
#